data_AF-A0A3D2V8R4-F1
#
_entry.id   AF-A0A3D2V8R4-F1
#
_cell.length_a   1.000
_cell.length_b   1.000
_cell.length_c   1.000
_cell.angle_alpha   90.00
_cell.angle_beta   90.00
_cell.angle_gamma   90.00
#
_symmetry.space_group_name_H-M   'P 1'
#
loop_
_entity.id
_entity.type
_entity.pdbx_description
1 polymer ?
#
loop_
_entity_poly.entity_id
_entity_poly.type
_entity_poly.pdbx_seq_one_letter_code
_entity_poly.pdbx_strand_id
1 'polypeptide(L)' 'MNRPDWKLPAGVPRALWHYTQSDEIADSYDEFFEHTELLGFDRQVVSDVLLNELSSESIVADLGCGSGRMVTTLADRGS' A
#
# COMPACT_ATOMS: atom_id res chain seq x y z
N MET A 1 3.52 -18.71 -11.44
CA MET A 1 2.92 -20.08 -11.36
C MET A 1 1.69 -20.14 -12.27
N ASN A 2 1.56 -21.11 -13.19
CA ASN A 2 0.49 -21.09 -14.20
C ASN A 2 -0.78 -21.81 -13.69
N ARG A 3 -1.77 -21.05 -13.21
CA ARG A 3 -3.05 -21.56 -12.68
C ARG A 3 -4.01 -21.91 -13.84
N PRO A 4 -4.71 -23.06 -13.83
CA PRO A 4 -5.69 -23.38 -14.88
C PRO A 4 -6.93 -22.47 -14.80
N ASP A 5 -7.61 -22.24 -15.93
CA ASP A 5 -8.69 -21.22 -16.05
C ASP A 5 -9.84 -21.44 -15.06
N TRP A 6 -10.23 -22.69 -14.83
CA TRP A 6 -11.32 -23.05 -13.91
C TRP A 6 -11.00 -22.74 -12.43
N LYS A 7 -9.75 -22.40 -12.11
CA LYS A 7 -9.33 -21.94 -10.77
C LYS A 7 -9.19 -20.41 -10.68
N LEU A 8 -9.45 -19.66 -11.75
CA LEU A 8 -9.45 -18.19 -11.69
C LEU A 8 -10.73 -17.70 -11.01
N PRO A 9 -10.69 -16.58 -10.25
CA PRO A 9 -11.89 -15.97 -9.71
C PRO A 9 -12.85 -15.58 -10.84
N ALA A 10 -14.16 -15.71 -10.60
CA ALA A 10 -15.17 -15.38 -11.59
C ALA A 10 -15.03 -13.90 -12.03
N GLY A 11 -15.01 -13.67 -13.35
CA GLY A 11 -14.86 -12.34 -13.92
C GLY A 11 -13.42 -11.81 -13.99
N VAL A 12 -12.41 -12.56 -13.54
CA VAL A 12 -11.00 -12.16 -13.62
C VAL A 12 -10.35 -12.71 -14.90
N PRO A 13 -9.96 -11.86 -15.86
CA PRO A 13 -9.22 -12.30 -17.03
C PRO A 13 -7.85 -12.86 -16.63
N ARG A 14 -7.38 -13.87 -17.35
CA ARG A 14 -6.05 -14.49 -17.14
C ARG A 14 -4.91 -13.46 -17.16
N ALA A 15 -4.95 -12.51 -18.08
CA ALA A 15 -3.93 -11.46 -18.16
C ALA A 15 -3.89 -10.60 -16.90
N LEU A 16 -5.05 -10.22 -16.36
CA LEU A 16 -5.15 -9.48 -15.10
C LEU A 16 -4.63 -10.31 -13.93
N TRP A 17 -4.97 -11.60 -13.88
CA TRP A 17 -4.41 -12.51 -12.88
C TRP A 17 -2.89 -12.63 -12.97
N HIS A 18 -2.31 -12.70 -14.18
CA HIS A 18 -0.85 -12.75 -14.30
C HIS A 18 -0.19 -11.44 -13.88
N TYR A 19 -0.79 -10.31 -14.24
CA TYR A 19 -0.31 -8.98 -13.84
C TYR A 19 -0.29 -8.82 -12.31
N THR A 20 -1.34 -9.22 -11.60
CA THR A 20 -1.38 -9.12 -10.12
C THR A 20 -0.51 -10.16 -9.41
N GLN A 21 0.18 -11.02 -10.15
CA GLN A 21 1.05 -12.06 -9.63
C GLN A 21 2.49 -11.89 -10.15
N SER A 22 2.81 -10.80 -10.85
CA SER A 22 4.19 -10.48 -11.23
C SER A 22 4.91 -9.86 -10.04
N ASP A 23 6.20 -10.15 -9.88
CA ASP A 23 7.02 -9.49 -8.86
C ASP A 23 7.26 -8.02 -9.24
N GLU A 24 7.33 -7.73 -10.55
CA GLU A 24 7.52 -6.39 -11.11
C GLU A 24 6.50 -5.37 -10.58
N ILE A 25 5.22 -5.74 -10.40
CA ILE A 25 4.23 -4.79 -9.88
C ILE A 25 4.48 -4.41 -8.42
N ALA A 26 5.08 -5.30 -7.63
CA ALA A 26 5.44 -5.02 -6.24
C ALA A 26 6.73 -4.20 -6.19
N ASP A 27 7.73 -4.58 -6.98
CA ASP A 27 9.05 -3.97 -6.99
C ASP A 27 9.04 -2.58 -7.63
N SER A 28 8.29 -2.39 -8.73
CA SER A 28 8.26 -1.11 -9.47
C SER A 28 7.37 -0.07 -8.81
N TYR A 29 6.51 -0.46 -7.87
CA TYR A 29 5.56 0.47 -7.26
C TYR A 29 6.30 1.50 -6.41
N ASP A 30 7.15 1.05 -5.49
CA ASP A 30 7.90 1.96 -4.63
C ASP A 30 8.93 2.75 -5.44
N GLU A 31 9.64 2.12 -6.38
CA GLU A 31 10.60 2.79 -7.29
C GLU A 31 9.95 3.91 -8.13
N PHE A 32 8.73 3.68 -8.65
CA PHE A 32 7.98 4.71 -9.37
C PHE A 32 7.70 5.93 -8.49
N PHE A 33 7.37 5.72 -7.22
CA PHE A 33 7.02 6.78 -6.30
C PHE A 33 8.23 7.44 -5.63
N GLU A 34 9.38 6.76 -5.52
CA GLU A 34 10.65 7.30 -4.99
C GLU A 34 11.10 8.58 -5.71
N HIS A 35 10.76 8.72 -6.99
CA HIS A 35 11.10 9.89 -7.80
C HIS A 35 10.02 10.96 -7.80
N THR A 36 8.98 10.83 -6.97
CA THR A 36 7.87 11.78 -6.88
C THR A 36 7.83 12.46 -5.51
N GLU A 37 7.42 13.72 -5.48
CA GLU A 37 7.20 14.44 -4.21
C GLU A 37 5.95 13.94 -3.46
N LEU A 38 5.12 13.10 -4.11
CA LEU A 38 3.87 12.59 -3.55
C LEU A 38 4.08 11.80 -2.27
N LEU A 39 5.17 11.01 -2.17
CA LEU A 39 5.48 10.26 -0.95
C LEU A 39 5.76 11.18 0.24
N GLY A 40 6.50 12.27 0.00
CA GLY A 40 6.78 13.27 1.03
C GLY A 40 5.51 13.97 1.49
N PHE A 41 4.66 14.34 0.53
CA PHE A 41 3.36 14.96 0.80
C PHE A 41 2.42 14.04 1.60
N ASP A 42 2.27 12.77 1.20
CA ASP A 42 1.44 11.78 1.91
C ASP A 42 1.86 11.69 3.39
N ARG A 43 3.17 11.57 3.65
CA ARG A 43 3.73 11.51 5.01
C ARG A 43 3.45 12.79 5.80
N GLN A 44 3.56 13.95 5.15
CA GLN A 44 3.27 15.23 5.78
C GLN A 44 1.79 15.34 6.15
N VAL A 45 0.86 14.97 5.25
CA VAL A 45 -0.58 14.99 5.54
C VAL A 45 -0.92 14.09 6.72
N VAL A 46 -0.39 12.87 6.76
CA VAL A 46 -0.62 11.95 7.88
C VAL A 46 -0.04 12.51 9.19
N SER A 47 1.15 13.11 9.14
CA SER A 47 1.76 13.76 10.30
C SER A 47 0.92 14.94 10.82
N ASP A 48 0.54 15.84 9.93
CA ASP A 48 -0.02 17.15 10.31
C ASP A 48 -1.51 17.05 10.64
N VAL A 49 -2.24 16.14 9.98
CA VAL A 49 -3.69 15.99 10.14
C VAL A 49 -4.05 14.87 11.09
N LEU A 50 -3.38 13.72 11.00
CA LEU A 50 -3.81 12.54 11.75
C LEU A 50 -3.20 12.51 13.16
N LEU A 51 -1.88 12.70 13.31
CA LEU A 51 -1.22 12.51 14.60
C LEU A 51 -1.65 13.51 15.67
N ASN A 52 -2.03 14.72 15.30
CA ASN A 52 -2.51 15.72 16.25
C ASN A 52 -3.87 15.35 16.86
N GLU A 53 -4.62 14.46 16.22
CA GLU A 53 -5.95 14.01 16.65
C GLU A 53 -5.93 12.63 17.33
N LEU A 54 -4.80 11.93 17.27
CA LEU A 54 -4.65 10.59 17.84
C LEU A 54 -4.12 10.64 19.28
N SER A 55 -4.61 9.72 20.09
CA SER A 55 -4.14 9.46 21.45
C SER A 55 -3.46 8.08 21.52
N SER A 56 -2.82 7.76 22.64
CA SER A 56 -2.22 6.42 22.86
C SER A 56 -3.24 5.28 22.80
N GLU A 57 -4.53 5.56 23.00
CA GLU A 57 -5.62 4.58 22.95
C GLU A 57 -6.30 4.49 21.57
N SER A 58 -5.88 5.31 20.61
CA SER A 58 -6.51 5.37 19.30
C SER A 58 -6.13 4.17 18.44
N ILE A 59 -7.12 3.59 17.76
CA ILE A 59 -6.93 2.49 16.80
C ILE A 59 -7.03 3.06 15.39
N VAL A 60 -6.00 2.82 14.58
CA VAL A 60 -5.95 3.26 13.17
C VAL A 60 -6.00 2.04 12.26
N ALA A 61 -6.81 2.12 11.20
CA ALA A 61 -6.88 1.09 10.17
C ALA A 61 -6.48 1.69 8.81
N ASP A 62 -5.52 1.04 8.14
CA ASP A 62 -5.11 1.38 6.77
C ASP A 62 -5.89 0.53 5.76
N LEU A 63 -6.83 1.17 5.05
CA LEU A 63 -7.71 0.50 4.08
C LEU A 63 -7.11 0.39 2.67
N GLY A 64 -5.88 0.89 2.48
CA GLY A 64 -5.21 0.94 1.19
C GLY A 64 -3.70 0.81 1.37
N CYS A 65 -3.26 -0.20 2.12
CA CYS A 65 -1.90 -0.25 2.64
C CYS A 65 -0.80 -0.27 1.57
N GLY A 66 -1.07 -0.77 0.36
CA GLY A 66 -0.06 -0.87 -0.69
C GLY A 66 1.18 -1.60 -0.17
N SER A 67 2.35 -0.97 -0.31
CA SER A 67 3.64 -1.42 0.27
C SER A 67 3.79 -1.22 1.78
N GLY A 68 2.78 -0.67 2.47
CA GLY A 68 2.78 -0.39 3.91
C GLY A 68 3.42 0.95 4.29
N ARG A 69 3.83 1.77 3.32
CA ARG A 69 4.56 3.04 3.54
C ARG A 69 3.86 4.04 4.47
N MET A 70 2.54 4.02 4.54
CA MET A 70 1.74 4.89 5.42
C MET A 70 1.77 4.34 6.86
N VAL A 71 1.52 3.03 7.03
CA VAL A 71 1.50 2.40 8.36
C VAL A 71 2.87 2.41 9.03
N THR A 72 3.96 2.27 8.27
CA THR A 72 5.32 2.37 8.83
C THR A 72 5.61 3.78 9.35
N THR A 73 5.15 4.82 8.64
CA THR A 73 5.28 6.22 9.08
C THR A 73 4.57 6.47 10.41
N LEU A 74 3.43 5.82 10.65
CA LEU A 74 2.70 5.89 11.93
C LEU A 74 3.37 5.05 13.01
N ALA A 75 3.81 3.83 12.68
CA ALA A 75 4.44 2.90 13.62
C ALA A 75 5.77 3.46 14.18
N ASP A 76 6.59 4.09 13.34
CA ASP A 76 7.87 4.70 13.75
C ASP A 76 7.70 5.85 14.76
N ARG A 77 6.49 6.39 14.89
CA ARG A 77 6.16 7.50 15.81
C ARG A 77 5.38 7.06 17.06
N GLY A 78 4.95 5.79 17.11
CA GLY A 78 4.15 5.23 18.19
C GLY A 78 4.95 4.54 19.31
N SER A 79 6.28 4.69 19.35
CA SER A 79 7.16 4.10 20.37
C SER A 79 7.27 4.95 21.63
#